data_AF-A0A937VLN8-F1
#
_entry.id   AF-A0A937VLN8-F1
#
_cell.length_a   1.000
_cell.length_b   1.000
_cell.length_c   1.000
_cell.angle_alpha   90.00
_cell.angle_beta   90.00
_cell.angle_gamma   90.00
#
_symmetry.space_group_name_H-M   'P 1'
#
loop_
_entity.id
_entity.type
_entity.pdbx_description
1 polymer ?
#
loop_
_entity_poly.entity_id
_entity_poly.type
_entity_poly.pdbx_seq_one_letter_code
_entity_poly.pdbx_strand_id
1 'polypeptide(L)'
;NRSGGIEGGMSTGEAIVLRAAMKPIATLRRPLRSVELDSHRSVEARYERSDVCAVPAASVVAEAAVALCLADALLDRFGSATIDELTDAVTAARRRCREA
;
A
#
# COMPACT_ATOMS: atom_id res chain seq x y z
N ASN A 1 19.75 6.76 -1.45
CA ASN A 1 18.56 5.90 -1.27
C ASN A 1 18.22 4.98 -2.47
N ARG A 2 19.05 3.96 -2.81
CA ARG A 2 18.72 2.95 -3.86
C ARG A 2 17.92 1.76 -3.33
N SER A 3 18.14 1.41 -2.07
CA SER A 3 17.39 0.40 -1.31
C SER A 3 15.94 0.82 -1.02
N GLY A 4 15.58 2.08 -1.28
CA GLY A 4 14.21 2.59 -1.08
C GLY A 4 13.86 2.75 0.40
N GLY A 5 14.85 3.03 1.24
CA GLY A 5 14.67 3.30 2.67
C GLY A 5 14.55 2.05 3.54
N ILE A 6 14.70 0.85 2.96
CA ILE A 6 14.56 -0.42 3.67
C ILE A 6 15.76 -1.33 3.36
N GLU A 7 16.45 -1.79 4.40
CA GLU A 7 17.56 -2.74 4.32
C GLU A 7 17.40 -3.82 5.41
N GLY A 8 17.56 -5.09 5.04
CA GLY A 8 17.37 -6.20 5.99
C GLY A 8 15.98 -6.26 6.62
N GLY A 9 14.95 -5.69 5.97
CA GLY A 9 13.59 -5.60 6.50
C GLY A 9 13.35 -4.47 7.50
N MET A 10 14.35 -3.60 7.73
CA MET A 10 14.24 -2.46 8.66
C MET A 10 14.35 -1.14 7.91
N SER A 11 13.70 -0.11 8.44
CA SER A 11 13.86 1.25 7.93
C SER A 11 15.26 1.79 8.22
N THR A 12 15.88 2.42 7.22
CA THR A 12 17.26 2.94 7.32
C THR A 12 17.33 4.40 7.76
N GLY A 13 16.19 5.09 7.87
CA GLY A 13 16.08 6.52 8.12
C GLY A 13 16.03 7.39 6.86
N GLU A 14 16.40 6.82 5.70
CA GLU A 14 16.14 7.42 4.39
C GLU A 14 14.65 7.36 4.03
N ALA A 15 14.22 8.13 3.02
CA ALA A 15 12.83 8.10 2.56
C ALA A 15 12.40 6.68 2.15
N ILE A 16 11.24 6.20 2.60
CA ILE A 16 10.71 4.92 2.12
C ILE A 16 10.14 5.14 0.71
N VAL A 17 10.67 4.44 -0.29
CA VAL A 17 10.28 4.58 -1.70
C VAL A 17 9.67 3.26 -2.19
N LEU A 18 8.37 3.29 -2.46
CA LEU A 18 7.61 2.15 -2.98
C LEU A 18 7.11 2.43 -4.40
N ARG A 19 7.09 1.40 -5.25
CA ARG A 19 6.44 1.42 -6.57
C ARG A 19 5.46 0.26 -6.65
N ALA A 20 4.26 0.54 -7.12
CA ALA A 20 3.22 -0.45 -7.33
C ALA A 20 2.83 -0.52 -8.82
N ALA A 21 2.55 -1.72 -9.32
CA ALA A 21 2.03 -1.93 -10.65
C ALA A 21 0.54 -2.28 -10.56
N MET A 22 -0.31 -1.40 -11.09
CA MET A 22 -1.75 -1.65 -11.18
C MET A 22 -2.08 -2.23 -12.56
N LYS A 23 -2.72 -3.41 -12.59
CA LYS A 23 -3.29 -3.93 -13.85
C LYS A 23 -4.40 -2.98 -14.36
N PRO A 24 -4.69 -2.96 -15.67
CA PRO A 24 -5.88 -2.29 -16.17
C PRO A 24 -7.15 -2.80 -15.47
N ILE A 25 -8.15 -1.93 -15.37
CA ILE A 25 -9.44 -2.27 -14.77
C ILE A 25 -10.08 -3.42 -15.54
N ALA A 26 -10.76 -4.31 -14.82
CA ALA A 26 -11.11 -5.64 -15.32
C ALA A 26 -12.06 -5.63 -16.52
N THR A 27 -13.04 -4.72 -16.56
CA THR A 27 -14.09 -4.72 -17.59
C THR A 27 -13.78 -3.73 -18.71
N LEU A 28 -14.03 -4.14 -19.96
CA LEU A 28 -13.76 -3.35 -21.15
C LEU A 28 -15.06 -3.08 -21.92
N ARG A 29 -15.17 -1.90 -22.55
CA ARG A 29 -16.31 -1.59 -23.45
C ARG A 29 -16.38 -2.53 -24.65
N ARG A 30 -15.23 -2.98 -25.14
CA ARG A 30 -15.15 -4.10 -26.07
C ARG A 30 -14.96 -5.35 -25.21
N PRO A 31 -16.03 -6.13 -24.95
CA PRO A 31 -15.97 -7.20 -23.99
C PRO A 31 -15.02 -8.31 -24.44
N LEU A 32 -14.44 -9.00 -23.47
CA LEU A 32 -13.61 -10.19 -23.70
C LEU A 32 -14.47 -11.45 -23.69
N ARG A 33 -13.96 -12.54 -24.26
CA ARG A 33 -14.61 -13.85 -24.16
C ARG A 33 -14.56 -14.33 -22.70
N SER A 34 -15.69 -14.86 -22.23
CA SER A 34 -15.88 -15.41 -20.90
C SER A 34 -16.75 -16.67 -20.97
N VAL A 35 -17.08 -17.25 -19.82
CA VAL A 35 -17.93 -18.43 -19.68
C VAL A 35 -18.98 -18.16 -18.59
N GLU A 36 -20.23 -18.53 -18.85
CA GLU A 36 -21.28 -18.57 -17.83
C GLU A 36 -21.06 -19.80 -16.94
N LEU A 37 -20.93 -19.59 -15.63
CA LEU A 37 -20.52 -20.65 -14.70
C LEU A 37 -21.54 -21.79 -14.58
N ASP A 38 -22.84 -21.51 -14.68
CA ASP A 38 -23.88 -22.55 -14.51
C ASP A 38 -24.03 -23.43 -15.77
N SER A 39 -24.05 -22.80 -16.96
CA SER A 39 -24.30 -23.50 -18.22
C SER A 39 -23.02 -23.94 -18.93
N HIS A 40 -21.86 -23.45 -18.49
CA HIS A 40 -20.56 -23.57 -19.15
C HIS A 40 -20.53 -23.09 -20.60
N ARG A 41 -21.48 -22.24 -21.01
CA ARG A 41 -21.54 -21.69 -22.36
C ARG A 41 -20.62 -20.49 -22.51
N SER A 42 -20.05 -20.33 -23.71
CA SER A 42 -19.29 -19.14 -24.08
C SER A 42 -20.19 -17.91 -24.08
N VAL A 43 -19.77 -16.86 -23.40
CA VAL A 43 -20.47 -15.56 -23.32
C VAL A 43 -19.47 -14.41 -23.42
N GLU A 44 -19.95 -13.19 -23.64
CA GLU A 44 -19.12 -11.99 -23.52
C GLU A 44 -19.08 -11.50 -22.06
N ALA A 45 -17.92 -10.98 -21.62
CA ALA A 45 -17.75 -10.44 -20.28
C ALA A 45 -18.65 -9.22 -20.05
N ARG A 46 -19.25 -9.14 -18.87
CA ARG A 46 -20.10 -7.99 -18.48
C ARG A 46 -19.25 -6.73 -18.30
N TYR A 47 -19.85 -5.59 -18.62
CA TYR A 47 -19.25 -4.27 -18.45
C TYR A 47 -19.82 -3.60 -17.20
N GLU A 48 -18.96 -3.33 -16.22
CA GLU A 48 -19.39 -2.87 -14.89
C GLU A 48 -18.97 -1.43 -14.59
N ARG A 49 -17.81 -0.99 -15.08
CA ARG A 49 -17.33 0.39 -14.90
C ARG A 49 -16.78 1.01 -16.16
N SER A 50 -16.81 2.34 -16.21
CA SER A 50 -16.53 3.14 -17.41
C SER A 50 -15.23 3.93 -17.41
N ASP A 51 -14.56 4.00 -16.27
CA ASP A 51 -13.24 4.58 -16.12
C ASP A 51 -12.19 3.83 -16.96
N VAL A 52 -11.39 4.59 -17.72
CA VAL A 52 -10.31 4.04 -18.56
C VAL A 52 -9.06 3.77 -17.73
N CYS A 53 -8.80 4.59 -16.71
CA CYS A 53 -7.63 4.50 -15.86
C CYS A 53 -7.98 4.86 -14.42
N ALA A 54 -7.58 4.01 -13.46
CA ALA A 54 -7.69 4.29 -12.03
C ALA A 54 -6.32 4.31 -11.32
N VAL A 55 -5.21 4.42 -12.07
CA VAL A 55 -3.86 4.51 -11.48
C VAL A 55 -3.72 5.69 -10.49
N PRO A 56 -4.24 6.90 -10.77
CA PRO A 56 -4.18 8.01 -9.80
C PRO A 56 -4.99 7.74 -8.52
N ALA A 57 -6.16 7.12 -8.64
CA ALA A 57 -6.95 6.75 -7.46
C ALA A 57 -6.25 5.64 -6.67
N ALA A 58 -5.64 4.68 -7.36
CA ALA A 58 -4.88 3.60 -6.75
C ALA A 58 -3.62 4.08 -6.01
N SER A 59 -2.99 5.20 -6.41
CA SER A 59 -1.85 5.74 -5.67
C SER A 59 -2.26 6.27 -4.30
N VAL A 60 -3.42 6.93 -4.19
CA VAL A 60 -3.98 7.38 -2.90
C VAL A 60 -4.30 6.19 -2.01
N VAL A 61 -4.88 5.12 -2.57
CA VAL A 61 -5.12 3.87 -1.83
C VAL A 61 -3.80 3.24 -1.36
N ALA A 62 -2.77 3.25 -2.20
CA ALA A 62 -1.46 2.72 -1.84
C ALA A 62 -0.80 3.53 -0.72
N GLU A 63 -0.89 4.87 -0.75
CA GLU A 63 -0.41 5.74 0.33
C GLU A 63 -1.10 5.42 1.66
N ALA A 64 -2.43 5.27 1.66
CA ALA A 64 -3.19 4.91 2.84
C ALA A 64 -2.81 3.52 3.38
N ALA A 65 -2.66 2.53 2.49
CA ALA A 65 -2.23 1.18 2.88
C ALA A 65 -0.82 1.19 3.49
N VAL A 66 0.12 1.94 2.91
CA VAL A 66 1.47 2.09 3.45
C VAL A 66 1.46 2.80 4.81
N ALA A 67 0.64 3.85 4.98
CA ALA A 67 0.52 4.55 6.25
C ALA A 67 0.04 3.63 7.38
N LEU A 68 -0.92 2.75 7.11
CA LEU A 68 -1.39 1.74 8.07
C LEU A 68 -0.27 0.75 8.43
N CYS A 69 0.43 0.18 7.45
CA CYS A 69 1.57 -0.72 7.72
C CYS A 69 2.68 -0.04 8.54
N LEU A 70 2.97 1.23 8.28
CA LEU A 70 3.96 1.99 9.04
C LEU A 70 3.49 2.30 10.46
N ALA A 71 2.20 2.58 10.65
CA ALA A 71 1.62 2.77 11.98
C ALA A 71 1.69 1.47 12.80
N ASP A 72 1.35 0.33 12.20
CA ASP A 72 1.46 -0.99 12.84
C ASP A 72 2.92 -1.28 13.24
N ALA A 73 3.88 -1.05 12.35
CA ALA A 73 5.30 -1.24 12.66
C ALA A 73 5.82 -0.28 13.76
N LEU A 74 5.26 0.93 13.83
CA LEU A 74 5.58 1.90 14.88
C LEU A 74 5.06 1.42 16.24
N LEU A 75 3.81 0.95 16.28
CA LEU A 75 3.16 0.44 17.49
C LEU A 75 3.77 -0.89 17.95
N ASP A 76 4.17 -1.77 17.03
CA ASP A 76 4.88 -3.01 17.37
C ASP A 76 6.24 -2.74 18.02
N ARG A 77 6.95 -1.71 17.54
CA ARG A 77 8.27 -1.33 18.08
C ARG A 77 8.19 -0.61 19.43
N PHE A 78 7.26 0.33 19.59
CA PHE A 78 7.24 1.25 20.74
C PHE A 78 6.12 0.96 21.74
N GLY A 79 5.06 0.28 21.35
CA GLY A 79 3.84 0.14 22.14
C GLY A 79 3.15 1.48 22.35
N SER A 80 2.52 1.64 23.52
CA SER A 80 1.79 2.82 24.04
C SER A 80 0.27 2.74 23.95
N ALA A 81 -0.39 3.27 25.00
CA ALA A 81 -1.85 3.35 25.08
C ALA A 81 -2.39 4.71 24.60
N THR A 82 -1.53 5.73 24.58
CA THR A 82 -1.88 7.10 24.17
C THR A 82 -0.87 7.66 23.17
N ILE A 83 -1.29 8.69 22.42
CA ILE A 83 -0.42 9.31 21.40
C ILE A 83 0.74 10.09 22.01
N ASP A 84 0.57 10.65 23.20
CA ASP A 84 1.61 11.43 23.90
C ASP A 84 2.74 10.49 24.34
N GLU A 85 2.42 9.35 24.95
CA GLU A 85 3.39 8.31 25.32
C GLU A 85 4.17 7.79 24.10
N LEU A 86 3.47 7.54 22.99
CA LEU A 86 4.11 7.10 21.75
C LEU A 86 5.07 8.17 21.21
N THR A 87 4.65 9.43 21.25
CA THR A 87 5.45 10.57 20.77
C THR A 87 6.72 10.75 21.60
N ASP A 88 6.63 10.61 22.92
CA ASP A 88 7.78 10.66 23.83
C ASP A 88 8.75 9.50 23.56
N ALA A 89 8.24 8.28 23.42
CA ALA A 89 9.05 7.10 23.12
C ALA A 89 9.81 7.24 21.79
N VAL A 90 9.13 7.71 20.74
CA VAL A 90 9.73 7.96 19.41
C VAL A 90 10.78 9.07 19.48
N THR A 91 10.49 10.15 20.21
CA THR A 91 11.42 11.29 20.37
C THR A 91 12.69 10.87 21.11
N ALA A 92 12.54 10.10 22.20
CA ALA A 92 13.67 9.54 22.94
C ALA A 92 14.51 8.59 22.06
N ALA A 93 13.87 7.76 21.24
CA ALA A 93 14.56 6.87 20.31
C ALA A 93 15.35 7.65 19.24
N ARG A 94 14.74 8.68 18.64
CA ARG A 94 15.41 9.57 17.69
C ARG A 94 16.61 10.29 18.32
N ARG A 95 16.53 10.67 19.60
CA ARG A 95 17.67 11.25 20.32
C ARG A 95 18.82 10.26 20.45
N ARG A 96 18.55 9.03 20.92
CA ARG A 96 19.56 7.97 21.04
C ARG A 96 20.27 7.69 19.71
N CYS A 97 19.52 7.62 18.61
CA CYS A 97 20.10 7.38 17.29
C CYS A 97 20.99 8.54 16.77
N ARG A 98 20.84 9.76 17.29
CA ARG A 98 21.71 10.90 16.92
C ARG A 98 22.96 11.00 17.77
N GLU A 99 22.94 10.41 18.96
CA GLU A 99 24.05 10.40 19.91
C GLU A 99 25.00 9.20 19.69
N ALA A 100 24.54 8.18 18.96
CA ALA A 100 25.29 6.99 18.54
C ALA A 100 26.03 7.23 17.22
#